data_AF-A0AA42VML5-F1
#
_entry.id   AF-A0AA42VML5-F1
#
_cell.length_a   1.000
_cell.length_b   1.000
_cell.length_c   1.000
_cell.angle_alpha   90.00
_cell.angle_beta   90.00
_cell.angle_gamma   90.00
#
_symmetry.space_group_name_H-M   'P 1'
#
loop_
_entity.id
_entity.type
_entity.pdbx_description
1 polymer ?
#
loop_
_entity_poly.entity_id
_entity_poly.type
_entity_poly.pdbx_seq_one_letter_code
_entity_poly.pdbx_strand_id
1 'polypeptide(L)'
;MYGWVSRFMSYRTFYVWRARYRYYTRHLNGRIVVSALCLAGVVLLLWYYWRYTNVPPPRMHPQAAALRVEGITNEAIHRIVLVRHGGSTPGQEFTTPQEVRASTVRTMRVRQVLDGEVAWRLKANLLADIADYIEVTGGCVPYPCAQVQARLLLLREAAVQNAGINQTLQRILDGPSDLMPSLERGDRQRVKSGWSDSFDDIYYQTWLLNDLQSMHARMMAEYPRRAPAPWLPEWMMGTESSTGSGMPP
;
A
#
# COMPACT_ATOMS: atom_id res chain seq x y z
N MET A 1 46.03 -29.15 22.68
CA MET A 1 45.47 -28.77 21.36
C MET A 1 44.51 -29.80 20.76
N TYR A 2 44.86 -31.10 20.64
CA TYR A 2 43.90 -32.12 20.13
C TYR A 2 42.70 -32.38 21.06
N GLY A 3 42.88 -32.18 22.38
CA GLY A 3 41.82 -32.41 23.38
C GLY A 3 40.50 -31.70 23.08
N TRP A 4 40.55 -30.50 22.49
CA TRP A 4 39.36 -29.70 22.16
C TRP A 4 38.55 -30.25 20.97
N VAL A 5 39.21 -30.92 20.01
CA VAL A 5 38.56 -31.46 18.78
C VAL A 5 38.34 -32.97 18.86
N SER A 6 38.78 -33.62 19.95
CA SER A 6 38.77 -35.08 20.13
C SER A 6 37.38 -35.72 20.04
N ARG A 7 36.32 -34.95 20.32
CA ARG A 7 34.91 -35.38 20.17
C ARG A 7 34.41 -35.41 18.73
N PHE A 8 35.03 -34.65 17.83
CA PHE A 8 34.53 -34.45 16.46
C PHE A 8 35.39 -35.11 15.38
N MET A 9 36.69 -35.30 15.63
CA MET A 9 37.60 -35.89 14.66
C MET A 9 38.58 -36.83 15.35
N SER A 10 38.88 -37.95 14.68
CA SER A 10 39.93 -38.88 15.14
C SER A 10 41.32 -38.24 15.09
N TYR A 11 42.23 -38.75 15.91
CA TYR A 11 43.58 -38.22 16.07
C TYR A 11 44.34 -38.15 14.74
N ARG A 12 44.25 -39.22 13.96
CA ARG A 12 44.87 -39.30 12.62
C ARG A 12 44.28 -38.26 11.68
N THR A 13 42.96 -38.08 11.69
CA THR A 13 42.28 -37.11 10.82
C THR A 13 42.65 -35.67 11.19
N PHE A 14 42.78 -35.36 12.49
CA PHE A 14 43.17 -34.03 12.95
C PHE A 14 44.58 -33.62 12.48
N TYR A 15 45.57 -34.51 12.58
CA TYR A 15 46.93 -34.18 12.17
C TYR A 15 47.09 -34.12 10.65
N VAL A 16 46.39 -34.98 9.90
CA VAL A 16 46.34 -34.88 8.43
C VAL A 16 45.65 -33.59 7.99
N TRP A 17 44.53 -33.22 8.62
CA TRP A 17 43.84 -31.97 8.36
C TRP A 17 44.74 -30.77 8.67
N ARG A 18 45.42 -30.76 9.82
CA ARG A 18 46.35 -29.70 10.20
C ARG A 18 47.53 -29.56 9.24
N ALA A 19 48.07 -30.69 8.77
CA ALA A 19 49.15 -30.70 7.78
C ALA A 19 48.67 -30.12 6.44
N ARG A 20 47.48 -30.53 5.95
CA ARG A 20 46.85 -29.95 4.76
C ARG A 20 46.54 -28.47 4.94
N TYR A 21 45.97 -28.08 6.07
CA TYR A 21 45.67 -26.69 6.40
C TYR A 21 46.94 -25.83 6.36
N ARG A 22 48.03 -26.28 7.00
CA ARG A 22 49.33 -25.59 6.92
C ARG A 22 49.89 -25.56 5.50
N TYR A 23 49.72 -26.61 4.72
CA TYR A 23 50.17 -26.64 3.32
C TYR A 23 49.42 -25.59 2.46
N TYR A 24 48.09 -25.51 2.58
CA TYR A 24 47.28 -24.53 1.86
C TYR A 24 47.50 -23.10 2.34
N THR A 25 47.62 -22.89 3.65
CA THR A 25 47.83 -21.55 4.22
C THR A 25 49.26 -21.04 4.06
N ARG A 26 50.24 -21.90 3.79
CA ARG A 26 51.64 -21.52 3.51
C ARG A 26 51.80 -20.69 2.23
N HIS A 27 50.87 -20.83 1.28
CA HIS A 27 50.88 -20.07 0.02
C HIS A 27 49.93 -18.86 0.02
N LEU A 28 49.17 -18.64 1.10
CA LEU A 28 48.38 -17.42 1.28
C LEU A 28 49.31 -16.26 1.61
N ASN A 29 49.83 -15.63 0.57
CA ASN A 29 50.56 -14.37 0.68
C ASN A 29 49.57 -13.25 1.07
N GLY A 30 49.98 -12.34 1.96
CA GLY A 30 49.17 -11.18 2.34
C GLY A 30 48.70 -10.36 1.14
N ARG A 31 49.48 -10.32 0.05
CA ARG A 31 49.10 -9.72 -1.24
C ARG A 31 47.85 -10.35 -1.86
N ILE A 32 47.68 -11.67 -1.77
CA ILE A 32 46.50 -12.37 -2.31
C ILE A 32 45.26 -11.97 -1.50
N VAL A 33 45.38 -11.92 -0.17
CA VAL A 33 44.29 -11.50 0.72
C VAL A 33 43.88 -10.05 0.45
N VAL A 34 44.86 -9.14 0.34
CA VAL A 34 44.60 -7.73 0.01
C VAL A 34 43.94 -7.61 -1.37
N SER A 35 44.43 -8.32 -2.38
CA SER A 35 43.82 -8.28 -3.72
C SER A 35 42.38 -8.81 -3.75
N ALA A 36 42.08 -9.86 -2.96
CA ALA A 36 40.74 -10.39 -2.84
C ALA A 36 39.80 -9.41 -2.12
N LEU A 37 40.27 -8.73 -1.07
CA LEU A 37 39.51 -7.67 -0.40
C LEU A 37 39.25 -6.47 -1.32
N CYS A 38 40.24 -6.05 -2.11
CA CYS A 38 40.06 -4.98 -3.10
C CYS A 38 39.03 -5.38 -4.16
N LEU A 39 39.09 -6.60 -4.70
CA LEU A 39 38.10 -7.11 -5.66
C LEU A 39 36.70 -7.18 -5.05
N ALA A 40 36.56 -7.69 -3.82
CA ALA A 40 35.28 -7.69 -3.11
C ALA A 40 34.73 -6.27 -2.92
N GLY A 41 35.59 -5.30 -2.59
CA GLY A 41 35.23 -3.89 -2.50
C GLY A 41 34.72 -3.32 -3.83
N VAL A 42 35.39 -3.63 -4.95
CA VAL A 42 34.96 -3.21 -6.29
C VAL A 42 33.61 -3.83 -6.65
N VAL A 43 33.41 -5.12 -6.37
CA VAL A 43 32.13 -5.80 -6.62
C VAL A 43 31.00 -5.18 -5.79
N LEU A 44 31.25 -4.86 -4.51
CA LEU A 44 30.28 -4.18 -3.65
C LEU A 44 29.96 -2.77 -4.14
N LEU A 45 30.97 -2.01 -4.60
CA LEU A 45 30.77 -0.68 -5.18
C LEU A 45 29.96 -0.73 -6.47
N LEU A 46 30.25 -1.69 -7.36
CA LEU A 46 29.48 -1.88 -8.60
C LEU A 46 28.05 -2.31 -8.31
N TRP A 47 27.85 -3.20 -7.34
CA TRP A 47 26.52 -3.60 -6.88
C TRP A 47 25.76 -2.40 -6.29
N TYR A 48 26.42 -1.58 -5.48
CA TYR A 48 25.84 -0.36 -4.91
C TYR A 48 25.47 0.67 -5.99
N TYR A 49 26.39 0.92 -6.92
CA TYR A 49 26.17 1.82 -8.06
C TYR A 49 24.99 1.33 -8.92
N TRP A 50 24.96 0.03 -9.23
CA TRP A 50 23.85 -0.59 -9.95
C TRP A 50 22.53 -0.44 -9.20
N ARG A 51 22.50 -0.61 -7.87
CA ARG A 51 21.30 -0.41 -7.06
C ARG A 51 20.82 1.04 -7.09
N TYR A 52 21.75 1.99 -7.02
CA TYR A 52 21.46 3.42 -7.08
C TYR A 52 20.93 3.88 -8.45
N THR A 53 21.49 3.36 -9.53
CA THR A 53 21.06 3.73 -10.89
C THR A 53 19.75 3.05 -11.31
N ASN A 54 19.37 1.95 -10.68
CA ASN A 54 18.15 1.19 -11.00
C ASN A 54 17.01 1.41 -9.98
N VAL A 55 16.93 2.60 -9.41
CA VAL A 55 15.78 3.01 -8.60
C VAL A 55 14.59 3.23 -9.55
N PRO A 56 13.48 2.49 -9.41
CA PRO A 56 12.34 2.63 -10.33
C PRO A 56 11.80 4.06 -10.25
N PRO A 57 11.68 4.78 -11.39
CA PRO A 57 11.04 6.08 -11.37
C PRO A 57 9.57 5.92 -10.98
N PRO A 58 9.00 6.88 -10.23
CA PRO A 58 7.59 6.80 -9.86
C PRO A 58 6.72 6.77 -11.10
N ARG A 59 5.74 5.84 -11.13
CA ARG A 59 4.79 5.73 -12.24
C ARG A 59 3.90 6.97 -12.32
N MET A 60 3.64 7.62 -11.18
CA MET A 60 2.86 8.83 -11.12
C MET A 60 3.58 9.96 -10.39
N HIS A 61 3.69 11.12 -11.05
CA HIS A 61 4.20 12.32 -10.39
C HIS A 61 3.21 12.79 -9.31
N PRO A 62 3.66 13.21 -8.11
CA PRO A 62 2.77 13.54 -6.99
C PRO A 62 1.80 14.70 -7.27
N GLN A 63 2.20 15.68 -8.09
CA GLN A 63 1.32 16.76 -8.53
C GLN A 63 0.23 16.26 -9.51
N ALA A 64 0.59 15.34 -10.41
CA ALA A 64 -0.38 14.74 -11.32
C ALA A 64 -1.38 13.86 -10.55
N ALA A 65 -0.92 13.15 -9.51
CA ALA A 65 -1.78 12.43 -8.60
C ALA A 65 -2.77 13.35 -7.88
N ALA A 66 -2.31 14.48 -7.34
CA ALA A 66 -3.16 15.45 -6.66
C ALA A 66 -4.29 15.97 -7.55
N LEU A 67 -3.97 16.39 -8.78
CA LEU A 67 -4.98 16.87 -9.74
C LEU A 67 -5.99 15.78 -10.12
N ARG A 68 -5.56 14.52 -10.24
CA ARG A 68 -6.47 13.40 -10.52
C ARG A 68 -7.40 13.12 -9.34
N VAL A 69 -6.90 13.16 -8.11
CA VAL A 69 -7.74 13.00 -6.91
C VAL A 69 -8.74 14.14 -6.79
N GLU A 70 -8.32 15.37 -7.02
CA GLU A 70 -9.21 16.55 -7.02
C GLU A 70 -10.30 16.41 -8.10
N GLY A 71 -9.93 16.03 -9.31
CA GLY A 71 -10.88 15.79 -10.39
C GLY A 71 -11.91 14.69 -10.06
N ILE A 72 -11.48 13.57 -9.48
CA ILE A 72 -12.37 12.48 -9.03
C ILE A 72 -13.30 12.97 -7.92
N THR A 73 -12.78 13.76 -6.97
CA THR A 73 -13.53 14.27 -5.83
C THR A 73 -14.60 15.27 -6.29
N ASN A 74 -14.23 16.20 -7.17
CA ASN A 74 -15.16 17.18 -7.74
C ASN A 74 -16.25 16.50 -8.58
N GLU A 75 -15.90 15.49 -9.38
CA GLU A 75 -16.87 14.71 -10.14
C GLU A 75 -17.83 13.93 -9.23
N ALA A 76 -17.31 13.32 -8.15
CA ALA A 76 -18.14 12.62 -7.18
C ALA A 76 -19.13 13.58 -6.49
N ILE A 77 -18.67 14.73 -6.01
CA ILE A 77 -19.51 15.77 -5.40
C ILE A 77 -20.54 16.27 -6.41
N HIS A 78 -20.13 16.54 -7.64
CA HIS A 78 -21.05 16.99 -8.69
C HIS A 78 -22.18 15.99 -8.92
N ARG A 79 -21.86 14.69 -9.05
CA ARG A 79 -22.88 13.65 -9.22
C ARG A 79 -23.75 13.48 -7.98
N ILE A 80 -23.20 13.58 -6.78
CA ILE A 80 -23.99 13.56 -5.52
C ILE A 80 -25.03 14.68 -5.53
N VAL A 81 -24.63 15.90 -5.91
CA VAL A 81 -25.53 17.05 -6.03
C VAL A 81 -26.62 16.77 -7.07
N LEU A 82 -26.26 16.19 -8.24
CA LEU A 82 -27.23 15.80 -9.25
C LEU A 82 -28.23 14.73 -8.79
N VAL A 83 -27.82 13.79 -7.92
CA VAL A 83 -28.75 12.80 -7.36
C VAL A 83 -29.69 13.46 -6.37
N ARG A 84 -29.18 14.30 -5.47
CA ARG A 84 -29.99 15.02 -4.47
C ARG A 84 -31.04 15.95 -5.09
N HIS A 85 -30.74 16.53 -6.26
CA HIS A 85 -31.67 17.38 -7.01
C HIS A 85 -32.37 16.62 -8.14
N GLY A 86 -32.15 15.31 -8.22
CA GLY A 86 -32.65 14.46 -9.26
C GLY A 86 -34.07 13.99 -8.97
N GLY A 87 -35.07 14.82 -9.24
CA GLY A 87 -36.48 14.46 -9.08
C GLY A 87 -37.39 15.55 -9.63
N SER A 88 -38.70 15.30 -9.64
CA SER A 88 -39.71 16.33 -9.94
C SER A 88 -39.69 17.44 -8.87
N THR A 89 -39.54 17.06 -7.61
CA THR A 89 -39.44 17.95 -6.45
C THR A 89 -38.37 17.46 -5.47
N PRO A 90 -37.31 18.24 -5.20
CA PRO A 90 -36.29 17.87 -4.21
C PRO A 90 -36.91 17.59 -2.83
N GLY A 91 -36.52 16.47 -2.21
CA GLY A 91 -36.97 16.09 -0.86
C GLY A 91 -38.33 15.40 -0.76
N GLN A 92 -39.06 15.23 -1.87
CA GLN A 92 -40.35 14.49 -1.89
C GLN A 92 -40.12 13.00 -2.12
N GLU A 93 -40.93 12.17 -1.45
CA GLU A 93 -40.88 10.71 -1.56
C GLU A 93 -41.17 10.23 -3.00
N PHE A 94 -40.32 9.36 -3.54
CA PHE A 94 -40.64 8.70 -4.82
C PHE A 94 -41.87 7.81 -4.66
N THR A 95 -42.85 8.02 -5.54
CA THR A 95 -44.15 7.34 -5.47
C THR A 95 -44.28 6.26 -6.54
N THR A 96 -43.45 6.32 -7.59
CA THR A 96 -43.51 5.37 -8.71
C THR A 96 -42.29 4.43 -8.74
N PRO A 97 -42.43 3.19 -9.23
CA PRO A 97 -41.30 2.26 -9.37
C PRO A 97 -40.22 2.79 -10.34
N GLN A 98 -40.62 3.60 -11.33
CA GLN A 98 -39.72 4.21 -12.31
C GLN A 98 -38.81 5.27 -11.66
N GLU A 99 -39.35 6.11 -10.78
CA GLU A 99 -38.58 7.09 -10.02
C GLU A 99 -37.55 6.43 -9.12
N VAL A 100 -37.93 5.37 -8.41
CA VAL A 100 -37.02 4.59 -7.55
C VAL A 100 -35.87 4.00 -8.36
N ARG A 101 -36.14 3.44 -9.53
CA ARG A 101 -35.11 2.89 -10.42
C ARG A 101 -34.20 3.97 -11.00
N ALA A 102 -34.77 5.08 -11.49
CA ALA A 102 -33.99 6.20 -12.02
C ALA A 102 -33.07 6.82 -10.95
N SER A 103 -33.57 6.95 -9.73
CA SER A 103 -32.77 7.29 -8.54
C SER A 103 -31.65 6.29 -8.31
N THR A 104 -31.96 4.99 -8.26
CA THR A 104 -30.98 3.91 -8.06
C THR A 104 -29.86 3.93 -9.11
N VAL A 105 -30.20 4.15 -10.39
CA VAL A 105 -29.22 4.28 -11.48
C VAL A 105 -28.30 5.48 -11.24
N ARG A 106 -28.84 6.64 -10.89
CA ARG A 106 -28.05 7.85 -10.59
C ARG A 106 -27.12 7.61 -9.39
N THR A 107 -27.61 6.95 -8.37
CA THR A 107 -26.87 6.56 -7.17
C THR A 107 -25.72 5.59 -7.47
N MET A 108 -25.92 4.61 -8.37
CA MET A 108 -24.82 3.77 -8.84
C MET A 108 -23.79 4.56 -9.66
N ARG A 109 -24.23 5.51 -10.50
CA ARG A 109 -23.31 6.37 -11.28
C ARG A 109 -22.41 7.24 -10.41
N VAL A 110 -22.85 7.63 -9.20
CA VAL A 110 -21.98 8.27 -8.22
C VAL A 110 -20.85 7.33 -7.80
N ARG A 111 -21.19 6.09 -7.40
CA ARG A 111 -20.23 5.06 -6.96
C ARG A 111 -19.23 4.68 -8.04
N GLN A 112 -19.68 4.63 -9.29
CA GLN A 112 -18.83 4.38 -10.45
C GLN A 112 -17.71 5.41 -10.65
N VAL A 113 -17.78 6.61 -10.04
CA VAL A 113 -16.66 7.57 -10.09
C VAL A 113 -15.43 7.01 -9.39
N LEU A 114 -15.61 6.28 -8.28
CA LEU A 114 -14.52 5.74 -7.47
C LEU A 114 -14.11 4.31 -7.87
N ASP A 115 -15.01 3.59 -8.55
CA ASP A 115 -14.77 2.25 -9.12
C ASP A 115 -14.40 2.30 -10.61
N GLY A 116 -14.45 3.47 -11.24
CA GLY A 116 -14.14 3.65 -12.64
C GLY A 116 -12.67 3.36 -12.95
N GLU A 117 -12.38 3.02 -14.20
CA GLU A 117 -11.04 2.65 -14.68
C GLU A 117 -9.96 3.67 -14.30
N VAL A 118 -10.29 4.96 -14.36
CA VAL A 118 -9.38 6.06 -14.02
C VAL A 118 -9.03 6.05 -12.53
N ALA A 119 -10.03 5.95 -11.66
CA ALA A 119 -9.83 5.92 -10.21
C ALA A 119 -9.11 4.64 -9.77
N TRP A 120 -9.44 3.50 -10.40
CA TRP A 120 -8.78 2.23 -10.13
C TRP A 120 -7.31 2.25 -10.54
N ARG A 121 -6.99 2.72 -11.76
CA ARG A 121 -5.60 2.90 -12.21
C ARG A 121 -4.83 3.88 -11.32
N LEU A 122 -5.45 4.96 -10.88
CA LEU A 122 -4.85 5.90 -9.94
C LEU A 122 -4.47 5.20 -8.63
N LYS A 123 -5.43 4.53 -7.98
CA LYS A 123 -5.18 3.76 -6.74
C LYS A 123 -4.06 2.74 -6.93
N ALA A 124 -4.09 1.97 -8.01
CA ALA A 124 -3.07 0.97 -8.32
C ALA A 124 -1.68 1.58 -8.48
N ASN A 125 -1.56 2.69 -9.23
CA ASN A 125 -0.29 3.37 -9.43
C ASN A 125 0.27 3.96 -8.12
N LEU A 126 -0.57 4.59 -7.30
CA LEU A 126 -0.15 5.15 -6.01
C LEU A 126 0.33 4.04 -5.07
N LEU A 127 -0.40 2.92 -5.00
CA LEU A 127 -0.03 1.78 -4.17
C LEU A 127 1.26 1.11 -4.66
N ALA A 128 1.43 0.97 -5.98
CA ALA A 128 2.63 0.40 -6.56
C ALA A 128 3.87 1.28 -6.31
N ASP A 129 3.74 2.60 -6.45
CA ASP A 129 4.83 3.54 -6.16
C ASP A 129 5.21 3.53 -4.66
N ILE A 130 4.22 3.39 -3.77
CA ILE A 130 4.45 3.24 -2.33
C ILE A 130 5.13 1.90 -2.01
N ALA A 131 4.72 0.81 -2.67
CA ALA A 131 5.35 -0.50 -2.50
C ALA A 131 6.81 -0.48 -2.94
N ASP A 132 7.08 0.07 -4.13
CA ASP A 132 8.44 0.22 -4.66
C ASP A 132 9.30 1.11 -3.75
N TYR A 133 8.72 2.17 -3.16
CA TYR A 133 9.39 3.00 -2.17
C TYR A 133 9.81 2.18 -0.94
N ILE A 134 8.90 1.38 -0.37
CA ILE A 134 9.17 0.57 0.81
C ILE A 134 10.23 -0.49 0.51
N GLU A 135 10.15 -1.15 -0.65
CA GLU A 135 11.11 -2.15 -1.09
C GLU A 135 12.52 -1.55 -1.29
N VAL A 136 12.59 -0.35 -1.86
CA VAL A 136 13.87 0.31 -2.14
C VAL A 136 14.51 0.90 -0.88
N THR A 137 13.70 1.48 0.01
CA THR A 137 14.21 2.19 1.21
C THR A 137 14.30 1.30 2.44
N GLY A 138 13.70 0.10 2.42
CA GLY A 138 13.64 -0.80 3.57
C GLY A 138 12.77 -0.31 4.71
N GLY A 139 11.87 0.67 4.47
CA GLY A 139 11.01 1.23 5.51
C GLY A 139 9.89 2.14 4.98
N CYS A 140 8.99 2.57 5.88
CA CYS A 140 7.77 3.30 5.53
C CYS A 140 7.82 4.81 5.82
N VAL A 141 8.99 5.34 6.16
CA VAL A 141 9.20 6.72 6.58
C VAL A 141 8.71 7.69 5.47
N PRO A 142 8.06 8.84 5.78
CA PRO A 142 7.93 9.50 7.09
C PRO A 142 6.89 8.88 8.04
N TYR A 143 6.21 7.81 7.61
CA TYR A 143 5.18 7.17 8.42
C TYR A 143 5.72 5.93 9.14
N PRO A 144 5.21 5.62 10.35
CA PRO A 144 5.42 4.30 10.92
C PRO A 144 4.72 3.24 10.09
N CYS A 145 5.37 2.09 9.87
CA CYS A 145 4.81 1.02 9.02
C CYS A 145 3.45 0.51 9.50
N ALA A 146 3.21 0.49 10.81
CA ALA A 146 1.90 0.14 11.38
C ALA A 146 0.79 1.10 10.91
N GLN A 147 1.09 2.40 10.78
CA GLN A 147 0.12 3.38 10.29
C GLN A 147 -0.14 3.21 8.80
N VAL A 148 0.89 2.93 8.00
CA VAL A 148 0.71 2.63 6.56
C VAL A 148 -0.18 1.40 6.40
N GLN A 149 0.10 0.33 7.14
CA GLN A 149 -0.72 -0.88 7.13
C GLN A 149 -2.17 -0.60 7.54
N ALA A 150 -2.40 0.17 8.62
CA ALA A 150 -3.75 0.54 9.06
C ALA A 150 -4.51 1.31 7.96
N ARG A 151 -3.86 2.27 7.29
CA ARG A 151 -4.47 3.03 6.18
C ARG A 151 -4.84 2.13 5.00
N LEU A 152 -3.98 1.16 4.65
CA LEU A 152 -4.25 0.18 3.60
C LEU A 152 -5.43 -0.75 3.95
N LEU A 153 -5.58 -1.11 5.23
CA LEU A 153 -6.74 -1.88 5.70
C LEU A 153 -8.03 -1.08 5.54
N LEU A 154 -8.05 0.20 5.92
CA LEU A 154 -9.22 1.07 5.73
C LEU A 154 -9.62 1.18 4.26
N LEU A 155 -8.65 1.33 3.35
CA LEU A 155 -8.89 1.33 1.90
C LEU A 155 -9.54 0.03 1.42
N ARG A 156 -9.08 -1.12 1.92
CA ARG A 156 -9.62 -2.44 1.57
C ARG A 156 -11.03 -2.64 2.11
N GLU A 157 -11.26 -2.27 3.36
CA GLU A 157 -12.58 -2.35 4.00
C GLU A 157 -13.60 -1.47 3.27
N ALA A 158 -13.22 -0.24 2.92
CA ALA A 158 -14.07 0.67 2.16
C ALA A 158 -14.42 0.11 0.77
N ALA A 159 -13.47 -0.55 0.09
CA ALA A 159 -13.73 -1.20 -1.19
C ALA A 159 -14.72 -2.36 -1.08
N VAL A 160 -14.61 -3.19 -0.02
CA VAL A 160 -15.55 -4.29 0.25
C VAL A 160 -16.95 -3.75 0.56
N GLN A 161 -17.04 -2.70 1.39
CA GLN A 161 -18.31 -2.05 1.69
C GLN A 161 -18.97 -1.49 0.43
N ASN A 162 -18.21 -0.81 -0.43
CA ASN A 162 -18.73 -0.27 -1.69
C ASN A 162 -19.28 -1.36 -2.61
N ALA A 163 -18.54 -2.47 -2.76
CA ALA A 163 -18.97 -3.61 -3.56
C ALA A 163 -20.27 -4.22 -3.03
N GLY A 164 -20.42 -4.33 -1.70
CA GLY A 164 -21.66 -4.79 -1.06
C GLY A 164 -22.84 -3.87 -1.35
N ILE A 165 -22.66 -2.55 -1.24
CA ILE A 165 -23.72 -1.57 -1.56
C ILE A 165 -24.10 -1.65 -3.03
N ASN A 166 -23.12 -1.68 -3.95
CA ASN A 166 -23.36 -1.80 -5.39
C ASN A 166 -24.14 -3.09 -5.72
N GLN A 167 -23.82 -4.21 -5.07
CA GLN A 167 -24.56 -5.45 -5.25
C GLN A 167 -26.01 -5.34 -4.80
N THR A 168 -26.27 -4.67 -3.66
CA THR A 168 -27.64 -4.44 -3.18
C THR A 168 -28.43 -3.54 -4.13
N LEU A 169 -27.83 -2.45 -4.63
CA LEU A 169 -28.46 -1.57 -5.61
C LEU A 169 -28.75 -2.29 -6.94
N GLN A 170 -27.85 -3.17 -7.38
CA GLN A 170 -28.04 -3.94 -8.60
C GLN A 170 -29.27 -4.86 -8.51
N ARG A 171 -29.51 -5.51 -7.38
CA ARG A 171 -30.70 -6.37 -7.17
C ARG A 171 -32.01 -5.59 -7.36
N ILE A 172 -32.03 -4.31 -7.03
CA ILE A 172 -33.20 -3.43 -7.20
C ILE A 172 -33.45 -3.14 -8.68
N LEU A 173 -32.38 -3.03 -9.47
CA LEU A 173 -32.45 -2.81 -10.92
C LEU A 173 -32.83 -4.09 -11.68
N ASP A 174 -32.39 -5.25 -11.21
CA ASP A 174 -32.64 -6.55 -11.88
C ASP A 174 -34.08 -7.07 -11.72
N GLY A 175 -34.85 -6.53 -10.76
CA GLY A 175 -36.27 -6.92 -10.57
C GLY A 175 -37.20 -6.43 -11.70
N PRO A 176 -38.45 -6.93 -11.77
CA PRO A 176 -39.43 -6.52 -12.79
C PRO A 176 -39.81 -5.04 -12.72
N SER A 177 -39.84 -4.36 -13.88
CA SER A 177 -40.01 -2.89 -14.02
C SER A 177 -41.32 -2.35 -13.44
N ASP A 178 -42.35 -3.19 -13.43
CA ASP A 178 -43.74 -2.76 -13.20
C ASP A 178 -44.13 -2.87 -11.71
N LEU A 179 -43.26 -3.49 -10.90
CA LEU A 179 -43.47 -3.71 -9.48
C LEU A 179 -42.54 -2.81 -8.66
N MET A 180 -43.07 -2.29 -7.55
CA MET A 180 -42.26 -1.58 -6.57
C MET A 180 -41.24 -2.55 -5.97
N PRO A 181 -39.93 -2.24 -6.02
CA PRO A 181 -38.92 -3.09 -5.41
C PRO A 181 -39.18 -3.24 -3.91
N SER A 182 -38.96 -4.45 -3.40
CA SER A 182 -39.05 -4.71 -1.96
C SER A 182 -37.86 -4.04 -1.27
N LEU A 183 -38.12 -2.90 -0.64
CA LEU A 183 -37.14 -2.13 0.11
C LEU A 183 -37.29 -2.46 1.61
N GLU A 184 -36.18 -2.80 2.26
CA GLU A 184 -36.12 -2.91 3.71
C GLU A 184 -36.47 -1.58 4.38
N ARG A 185 -36.84 -1.60 5.67
CA ARG A 185 -37.33 -0.41 6.38
C ARG A 185 -36.33 0.76 6.34
N GLY A 186 -35.03 0.45 6.36
CA GLY A 186 -33.94 1.42 6.19
C GLY A 186 -33.79 1.92 4.75
N ASP A 187 -33.90 1.03 3.76
CA ASP A 187 -33.82 1.40 2.35
C ASP A 187 -34.98 2.29 1.91
N ARG A 188 -36.19 2.08 2.46
CA ARG A 188 -37.33 2.95 2.20
C ARG A 188 -37.05 4.39 2.60
N GLN A 189 -36.39 4.62 3.74
CA GLN A 189 -35.99 5.96 4.19
C GLN A 189 -34.95 6.57 3.24
N ARG A 190 -33.95 5.78 2.81
CA ARG A 190 -32.90 6.24 1.89
C ARG A 190 -33.47 6.61 0.53
N VAL A 191 -34.39 5.80 0.00
CA VAL A 191 -34.98 6.00 -1.33
C VAL A 191 -35.80 7.28 -1.41
N LYS A 192 -36.38 7.78 -0.30
CA LYS A 192 -37.31 8.92 -0.28
C LYS A 192 -36.88 10.11 -1.14
N SER A 193 -35.61 10.49 -1.19
CA SER A 193 -35.19 11.66 -1.96
C SER A 193 -33.92 11.49 -2.79
N GLY A 194 -33.64 10.25 -3.24
CA GLY A 194 -32.47 9.98 -4.09
C GLY A 194 -31.40 9.12 -3.45
N TRP A 195 -31.77 8.05 -2.73
CA TRP A 195 -30.82 7.29 -1.89
C TRP A 195 -30.04 8.20 -0.95
N SER A 196 -30.73 9.19 -0.38
CA SER A 196 -30.21 10.36 0.32
C SER A 196 -29.67 10.07 1.71
N ASP A 197 -29.06 8.91 1.93
CA ASP A 197 -28.00 8.91 2.94
C ASP A 197 -27.00 9.98 2.51
N SER A 198 -26.33 10.58 3.48
CA SER A 198 -25.35 11.66 3.35
C SER A 198 -24.25 11.42 2.31
N PHE A 199 -24.23 10.28 1.59
CA PHE A 199 -23.16 9.78 0.75
C PHE A 199 -21.85 9.70 1.55
N ASP A 200 -21.97 9.45 2.86
CA ASP A 200 -20.84 9.37 3.78
C ASP A 200 -19.86 8.29 3.35
N ASP A 201 -20.33 7.20 2.72
CA ASP A 201 -19.48 6.17 2.13
C ASP A 201 -18.59 6.73 1.00
N ILE A 202 -19.15 7.59 0.15
CA ILE A 202 -18.41 8.25 -0.95
C ILE A 202 -17.46 9.31 -0.38
N TYR A 203 -17.93 10.15 0.54
CA TYR A 203 -17.10 11.15 1.21
C TYR A 203 -15.92 10.48 1.92
N TYR A 204 -16.17 9.39 2.65
CA TYR A 204 -15.14 8.61 3.32
C TYR A 204 -14.13 8.01 2.34
N GLN A 205 -14.60 7.44 1.22
CA GLN A 205 -13.69 6.91 0.19
C GLN A 205 -12.87 8.00 -0.52
N THR A 206 -13.45 9.18 -0.78
CA THR A 206 -12.69 10.32 -1.32
C THR A 206 -11.65 10.82 -0.32
N TRP A 207 -11.96 10.83 0.97
CA TRP A 207 -11.02 11.15 2.04
C TRP A 207 -9.87 10.13 2.09
N LEU A 208 -10.17 8.83 2.01
CA LEU A 208 -9.15 7.77 1.96
C LEU A 208 -8.26 7.89 0.71
N LEU A 209 -8.84 8.23 -0.44
CA LEU A 209 -8.07 8.45 -1.67
C LEU A 209 -7.12 9.66 -1.54
N ASN A 210 -7.58 10.74 -0.91
CA ASN A 210 -6.75 11.90 -0.61
C ASN A 210 -5.64 11.58 0.41
N ASP A 211 -5.94 10.76 1.43
CA ASP A 211 -4.95 10.30 2.40
C ASP A 211 -3.87 9.42 1.74
N LEU A 212 -4.27 8.53 0.82
CA LEU A 212 -3.36 7.73 0.00
C LEU A 212 -2.47 8.62 -0.89
N GLN A 213 -3.04 9.63 -1.54
CA GLN A 213 -2.28 10.58 -2.35
C GLN A 213 -1.30 11.39 -1.51
N SER A 214 -1.71 11.84 -0.32
CA SER A 214 -0.82 12.56 0.60
C SER A 214 0.34 11.67 1.06
N MET A 215 0.06 10.40 1.37
CA MET A 215 1.07 9.42 1.74
C MET A 215 2.07 9.20 0.60
N HIS A 216 1.56 8.96 -0.63
CA HIS A 216 2.37 8.86 -1.84
C HIS A 216 3.24 10.10 -2.03
N ALA A 217 2.68 11.30 -1.98
CA ALA A 217 3.42 12.53 -2.20
C ALA A 217 4.56 12.73 -1.19
N ARG A 218 4.32 12.43 0.09
CA ARG A 218 5.38 12.53 1.11
C ARG A 218 6.47 11.48 0.95
N MET A 219 6.11 10.24 0.61
CA MET A 219 7.09 9.20 0.33
C MET A 219 7.91 9.52 -0.92
N MET A 220 7.27 10.01 -1.99
CA MET A 220 7.95 10.42 -3.22
C MET A 220 8.87 11.63 -3.01
N ALA A 221 8.52 12.55 -2.10
CA ALA A 221 9.40 13.66 -1.71
C ALA A 221 10.66 13.18 -0.96
N GLU A 222 10.52 12.11 -0.15
CA GLU A 222 11.63 11.48 0.58
C GLU A 222 12.46 10.53 -0.29
N TYR A 223 11.88 10.05 -1.40
CA TYR A 223 12.49 9.02 -2.24
C TYR A 223 13.90 9.36 -2.72
N PRO A 224 14.21 10.55 -3.27
CA PRO A 224 15.56 10.89 -3.71
C PRO A 224 16.61 10.86 -2.59
N ARG A 225 16.20 11.11 -1.34
CA ARG A 225 17.10 11.14 -0.18
C ARG A 225 17.42 9.74 0.35
N ARG A 226 16.56 8.76 0.07
CA ARG A 226 16.59 7.42 0.69
C ARG A 226 16.87 6.29 -0.28
N ALA A 227 16.81 6.57 -1.58
CA ALA A 227 16.85 5.56 -2.64
C ALA A 227 18.09 4.64 -2.67
N PRO A 228 19.16 4.85 -1.87
CA PRO A 228 20.15 3.77 -1.68
C PRO A 228 20.73 3.64 -0.25
N ALA A 229 20.00 4.00 0.81
CA ALA A 229 20.52 3.93 2.18
C ALA A 229 19.81 2.86 3.03
N PRO A 230 20.01 1.55 2.75
CA PRO A 230 19.33 0.46 3.47
C PRO A 230 19.72 0.37 4.96
N TRP A 231 20.80 1.03 5.37
CA TRP A 231 21.28 1.14 6.75
C TRP A 231 20.60 2.28 7.53
N LEU A 232 19.96 3.23 6.85
CA LEU A 232 19.31 4.39 7.47
C LEU A 232 18.16 3.99 8.41
N PRO A 233 17.29 3.01 8.06
CA PRO A 233 16.24 2.54 8.96
C PRO A 233 16.77 1.88 10.23
N GLU A 234 17.81 1.04 10.13
CA GLU A 234 18.46 0.39 11.29
C GLU A 234 19.10 1.42 12.23
N TRP A 235 19.69 2.47 11.67
CA TRP A 235 20.28 3.56 12.45
C TRP A 235 19.23 4.45 13.12
N MET A 236 18.09 4.71 12.45
CA MET A 236 17.00 5.54 13.00
C MET A 236 16.11 4.81 14.00
N MET A 237 15.93 3.50 13.86
CA MET A 237 15.09 2.72 14.79
C MET A 237 15.79 2.48 16.13
N GLY A 238 17.12 2.65 16.19
CA GLY A 238 17.90 2.29 17.37
C GLY A 238 17.82 0.79 17.58
N THR A 239 18.95 0.12 17.75
CA THR A 239 18.90 -1.21 18.35
C THR A 239 18.28 -1.04 19.74
N GLU A 240 17.01 -1.42 19.92
CA GLU A 240 16.51 -1.71 21.25
C GLU A 240 17.46 -2.77 21.81
N SER A 241 18.33 -2.32 22.71
CA SER A 241 19.27 -3.16 23.41
C SER A 241 18.46 -4.08 24.32
N SER A 242 18.01 -5.21 23.78
CA SER A 242 17.57 -6.35 24.59
C SER A 242 18.81 -6.99 25.21
N THR A 243 19.44 -6.30 26.15
CA THR A 243 20.34 -6.93 27.11
C THR A 243 19.54 -7.13 28.38
N GLY A 244 18.82 -8.25 28.40
CA GLY A 244 18.49 -8.89 29.65
C GLY A 244 19.78 -9.32 30.35
N SER A 245 20.06 -8.69 31.47
CA SER A 245 20.81 -9.25 32.60
C SER A 245 20.36 -8.40 33.79
N GLY A 246 19.63 -8.90 34.79
CA GLY A 246 19.96 -10.12 35.51
C GLY A 246 20.58 -9.74 36.86
N MET A 247 19.73 -9.22 37.76
CA MET A 247 19.78 -9.34 39.24
C MET A 247 20.82 -8.54 40.09
N PRO A 248 20.57 -8.39 41.43
CA PRO A 248 20.70 -7.15 42.21
C PRO A 248 21.96 -7.17 43.12
N PRO A 249 22.27 -6.15 43.96
CA PRO A 249 21.49 -5.67 45.12
C PRO A 249 21.06 -4.20 45.05
#